data_AF-A0A846J5P2-F1
#
_entry.id   AF-A0A846J5P2-F1
#
_cell.length_a   1.000
_cell.length_b   1.000
_cell.length_c   1.000
_cell.angle_alpha   90.00
_cell.angle_beta   90.00
_cell.angle_gamma   90.00
#
_symmetry.space_group_name_H-M   'P 1'
#
loop_
_entity.id
_entity.type
_entity.pdbx_description
1 polymer ?
#
loop_
_entity_poly.entity_id
_entity_poly.type
_entity_poly.pdbx_seq_one_letter_code
_entity_poly.pdbx_strand_id
1 'polypeptide(L)'
;MKKQIKYMLELNFSDRMNNGRDISFDILVPIQFNTEKEAIENQVFFFAKIEYLDKDVVINIYEKDKNLEKNYKIIKTIQWKDFYSYKCSITRKESIGKVCIDPMIDEEPCSERFDTILKGLTEEKSFSLQCLAYWVEPAFESIEIRQW
;
A
#
# COMPACT_ATOMS: atom_id res chain seq x y z
N MET A 1 25.99 -10.56 -17.73
CA MET A 1 25.99 -9.49 -16.70
C MET A 1 25.86 -10.15 -15.33
N LYS A 2 26.65 -9.73 -14.32
CA LYS A 2 26.43 -10.18 -12.94
C LYS A 2 25.11 -9.57 -12.45
N LYS A 3 24.17 -10.39 -12.00
CA LYS A 3 22.95 -9.90 -11.34
C LYS A 3 23.36 -9.27 -10.01
N GLN A 4 23.13 -7.97 -9.84
CA GLN A 4 23.32 -7.31 -8.56
C GLN A 4 22.06 -7.52 -7.72
N ILE A 5 22.24 -7.78 -6.42
CA ILE A 5 21.13 -7.75 -5.46
C ILE A 5 20.88 -6.30 -5.06
N LYS A 6 19.64 -5.86 -5.17
CA LYS A 6 19.10 -4.59 -4.67
C LYS A 6 18.07 -4.89 -3.58
N TYR A 7 17.49 -3.84 -3.02
CA TYR A 7 16.49 -3.93 -1.97
C TYR A 7 15.25 -3.15 -2.37
N MET A 8 14.06 -3.66 -2.07
CA MET A 8 12.79 -2.99 -2.32
C MET A 8 12.01 -2.89 -1.01
N LEU A 9 11.22 -1.83 -0.90
CA LEU A 9 10.41 -1.55 0.27
C LEU A 9 8.98 -2.01 0.01
N GLU A 10 8.44 -2.82 0.89
CA GLU A 10 7.01 -3.12 0.93
C GLU A 10 6.42 -2.44 2.18
N LEU A 11 5.26 -1.82 1.98
CA LEU A 11 4.58 -1.00 2.98
C LEU A 11 3.20 -1.57 3.25
N ASN A 12 2.86 -1.72 4.54
CA ASN A 12 1.51 -2.05 4.98
C ASN A 12 0.74 -0.75 5.25
N PHE A 13 -0.28 -0.52 4.45
CA PHE A 13 -1.21 0.58 4.59
C PHE A 13 -2.53 0.07 5.15
N SER A 14 -2.95 0.55 6.31
CA SER A 14 -4.12 0.03 7.00
C SER A 14 -4.93 1.13 7.67
N ASP A 15 -6.25 1.01 7.60
CA ASP A 15 -7.18 1.92 8.28
C ASP A 15 -8.50 1.23 8.64
N ARG A 16 -9.24 1.86 9.55
CA ARG A 16 -10.54 1.38 10.01
C ARG A 16 -11.67 1.99 9.21
N MET A 17 -12.54 1.15 8.65
CA MET A 17 -13.77 1.57 7.99
C MET A 17 -14.90 1.87 8.98
N ASN A 18 -15.87 2.67 8.54
CA ASN A 18 -17.05 3.09 9.30
C ASN A 18 -17.94 1.91 9.74
N ASN A 19 -17.85 0.77 9.06
CA ASN A 19 -18.55 -0.46 9.46
C ASN A 19 -17.81 -1.24 10.58
N GLY A 20 -16.71 -0.70 11.09
CA GLY A 20 -15.92 -1.25 12.19
C GLY A 20 -14.88 -2.29 11.77
N ARG A 21 -14.80 -2.65 10.48
CA ARG A 21 -13.76 -3.55 9.93
C ARG A 21 -12.50 -2.74 9.63
N ASP A 22 -11.33 -3.35 9.82
CA ASP A 22 -10.06 -2.80 9.36
C ASP A 22 -9.76 -3.35 7.95
N ILE A 23 -9.19 -2.51 7.10
CA ILE A 23 -8.72 -2.84 5.76
C ILE A 23 -7.22 -2.61 5.71
N SER A 24 -6.47 -3.56 5.14
CA SER A 24 -5.02 -3.50 5.03
C SER A 24 -4.56 -3.82 3.62
N PHE A 25 -3.51 -3.15 3.18
CA PHE A 25 -2.87 -3.31 1.87
C PHE A 25 -1.37 -3.44 2.05
N ASP A 26 -0.81 -4.55 1.62
CA ASP A 26 0.63 -4.72 1.49
C ASP A 26 1.04 -4.37 0.06
N ILE A 27 1.87 -3.34 -0.10
CA ILE A 27 2.22 -2.78 -1.40
C ILE A 27 3.73 -2.62 -1.55
N LEU A 28 4.27 -3.30 -2.56
CA LEU A 28 5.66 -3.15 -2.95
C LEU A 28 5.86 -1.83 -3.72
N VAL A 29 6.71 -0.96 -3.18
CA VAL A 29 7.11 0.32 -3.76
C VAL A 29 8.04 0.06 -4.95
N PRO A 30 7.81 0.65 -6.13
CA PRO A 30 8.56 0.33 -7.35
C PRO A 30 9.91 1.08 -7.40
N ILE A 31 10.66 1.06 -6.30
CA ILE A 31 11.97 1.72 -6.16
C ILE A 31 12.97 0.69 -5.63
N GLN A 32 14.14 0.63 -6.28
CA GLN A 32 15.25 -0.23 -5.87
C GLN A 32 16.33 0.60 -5.16
N PHE A 33 16.74 0.12 -4.00
CA PHE A 33 17.80 0.68 -3.17
C PHE A 33 19.06 -0.18 -3.24
N ASN A 34 20.23 0.43 -3.05
CA ASN A 34 21.50 -0.30 -3.10
C ASN A 34 21.78 -1.06 -1.81
N THR A 35 21.20 -0.62 -0.68
CA THR A 35 21.35 -1.27 0.62
C THR A 35 20.02 -1.35 1.34
N GLU A 36 19.88 -2.34 2.23
CA GLU A 36 18.72 -2.46 3.12
C GLU A 36 18.55 -1.20 3.98
N LYS A 37 19.65 -0.68 4.54
CA LYS A 37 19.67 0.55 5.34
C LYS A 37 19.09 1.74 4.57
N GLU A 38 19.47 1.90 3.31
CA GLU A 38 18.94 2.96 2.45
C GLU A 38 17.42 2.79 2.25
N ALA A 39 16.92 1.57 2.05
CA ALA A 39 15.47 1.33 1.95
C ALA A 39 14.73 1.74 3.24
N ILE A 40 15.24 1.34 4.40
CA ILE A 40 14.66 1.68 5.72
C ILE A 40 14.67 3.19 5.95
N GLU A 41 15.78 3.87 5.67
CA GLU A 41 15.89 5.33 5.86
C GLU A 41 14.92 6.11 4.97
N ASN A 42 14.53 5.56 3.82
CA ASN A 42 13.63 6.23 2.88
C ASN A 42 12.14 5.90 3.09
N GLN A 43 11.77 4.97 3.99
CA GLN A 43 10.37 4.52 4.13
C GLN A 43 9.38 5.65 4.41
N VAL A 44 9.77 6.64 5.21
CA VAL A 44 8.93 7.78 5.62
C VAL A 44 8.53 8.72 4.48
N PHE A 45 9.23 8.62 3.34
CA PHE A 45 8.95 9.44 2.16
C PHE A 45 7.80 8.91 1.32
N PHE A 46 7.32 7.70 1.59
CA PHE A 46 6.24 7.10 0.84
C PHE A 46 4.94 7.10 1.64
N PHE A 47 3.83 7.33 0.94
CA PHE A 47 2.49 7.18 1.50
C PHE A 47 1.51 6.77 0.41
N ALA A 48 0.37 6.22 0.80
CA ALA A 48 -0.69 5.81 -0.12
C ALA A 48 -1.95 6.64 0.10
N LYS A 49 -2.66 6.93 -0.98
CA LYS A 49 -4.05 7.38 -0.94
C LYS A 49 -4.90 6.45 -1.76
N ILE A 50 -6.10 6.16 -1.27
CA ILE A 50 -7.19 5.62 -2.07
C ILE A 50 -8.07 6.79 -2.50
N GLU A 51 -8.24 6.99 -3.81
CA GLU A 51 -8.87 8.20 -4.34
C GLU A 51 -9.47 8.00 -5.73
N TYR A 52 -10.38 8.90 -6.10
CA TYR A 52 -10.89 8.95 -7.47
C TYR A 52 -9.83 9.47 -8.44
N LEU A 53 -9.58 8.70 -9.49
CA LEU A 53 -8.87 9.12 -10.70
C LEU A 53 -9.85 9.00 -11.88
N ASP A 54 -10.29 10.15 -12.40
CA ASP A 54 -11.40 10.26 -13.34
C ASP A 54 -12.70 9.61 -12.82
N LYS A 55 -13.06 8.43 -13.35
CA LYS A 55 -14.28 7.69 -12.99
C LYS A 55 -14.01 6.47 -12.11
N ASP A 56 -12.74 6.11 -11.92
CA ASP A 56 -12.33 4.92 -11.18
C ASP A 56 -11.72 5.30 -9.84
N VAL A 57 -11.83 4.41 -8.86
CA VAL A 57 -11.10 4.54 -7.59
C VAL A 57 -9.84 3.70 -7.68
N VAL A 58 -8.71 4.32 -7.36
CA VAL A 58 -7.37 3.73 -7.44
C VAL A 58 -6.64 3.90 -6.10
N ILE A 59 -5.59 3.12 -5.91
CA ILE A 59 -4.60 3.39 -4.86
C ILE A 59 -3.38 4.03 -5.54
N ASN A 60 -3.07 5.27 -5.17
CA ASN A 60 -1.87 5.96 -5.61
C ASN A 60 -0.81 5.90 -4.51
N ILE A 61 0.40 5.50 -4.90
CA ILE A 61 1.59 5.58 -4.06
C ILE A 61 2.34 6.85 -4.43
N TYR A 62 2.60 7.65 -3.41
CA TYR A 62 3.24 8.94 -3.52
C TYR A 62 4.64 8.90 -2.91
N GLU A 63 5.57 9.60 -3.54
CA GLU A 63 6.88 9.95 -2.97
C GLU A 63 6.88 11.43 -2.61
N LYS A 64 7.16 11.75 -1.34
CA LYS A 64 7.36 13.12 -0.85
C LYS A 64 8.67 13.69 -1.39
N ASP A 65 8.66 14.96 -1.77
CA ASP A 65 9.89 15.70 -2.02
C ASP A 65 10.65 15.88 -0.70
N LYS A 66 11.92 15.47 -0.66
CA LYS A 66 12.79 15.59 0.51
C LYS A 66 12.97 17.04 0.97
N ASN A 67 12.75 18.02 0.08
CA ASN A 67 13.00 19.43 0.35
C ASN A 67 11.72 20.23 0.66
N LEU A 68 10.54 19.73 0.30
CA LEU A 68 9.27 20.46 0.41
C LEU A 68 8.14 19.50 0.80
N GLU A 69 7.75 19.50 2.09
CA GLU A 69 6.75 18.59 2.67
C GLU A 69 5.39 18.54 1.93
N LYS A 70 5.08 19.57 1.13
CA LYS A 70 3.80 19.68 0.39
C LYS A 70 3.88 19.26 -1.07
N ASN A 71 5.07 18.99 -1.59
CA ASN A 71 5.23 18.47 -2.95
C ASN A 71 5.38 16.96 -2.89
N TYR A 72 4.55 16.25 -3.64
CA TYR A 72 4.63 14.82 -3.81
C TYR A 72 4.35 14.47 -5.26
N LYS A 73 4.93 13.37 -5.73
CA LYS A 73 4.65 12.81 -7.06
C LYS A 73 4.10 11.40 -6.92
N ILE A 74 3.21 11.03 -7.83
CA ILE A 74 2.72 9.65 -7.94
C ILE A 74 3.85 8.81 -8.56
N ILE A 75 4.23 7.74 -7.88
CA ILE A 75 5.24 6.77 -8.38
C ILE A 75 4.61 5.44 -8.79
N LYS A 76 3.39 5.15 -8.35
CA LYS A 76 2.61 3.98 -8.74
C LYS A 76 1.12 4.29 -8.62
N THR A 77 0.36 3.88 -9.61
CA THR A 77 -1.11 3.84 -9.55
C THR A 77 -1.53 2.39 -9.65
N ILE A 78 -2.36 1.94 -8.73
CA ILE A 78 -2.88 0.57 -8.65
C ILE A 78 -4.38 0.63 -8.89
N GLN A 79 -4.85 -0.07 -9.92
CA GLN A 79 -6.27 -0.30 -10.15
C GLN A 79 -6.70 -1.56 -9.41
N TRP A 80 -7.99 -1.67 -9.09
CA TRP A 80 -8.54 -2.86 -8.42
C TRP A 80 -8.26 -4.17 -9.18
N LYS A 81 -8.19 -4.11 -10.52
CA LYS A 81 -7.90 -5.27 -11.37
C LYS A 81 -6.43 -5.72 -11.29
N ASP A 82 -5.53 -4.92 -10.73
CA ASP A 82 -4.09 -5.20 -10.66
C ASP A 82 -3.77 -6.04 -9.41
N PHE A 83 -4.53 -7.12 -9.19
CA PHE A 83 -4.52 -7.91 -7.95
C PHE A 83 -3.19 -8.62 -7.65
N TYR A 84 -2.25 -8.64 -8.60
CA TYR A 84 -0.88 -9.12 -8.39
C TYR A 84 0.05 -8.05 -7.81
N SER A 85 -0.37 -6.78 -7.79
CA SER A 85 0.46 -5.63 -7.42
C SER A 85 0.36 -5.21 -5.95
N TYR A 86 -0.55 -5.86 -5.20
CA TYR A 86 -0.81 -5.66 -3.78
C TYR A 86 -1.40 -6.93 -3.16
N LYS A 87 -1.21 -7.13 -1.85
CA LYS A 87 -2.06 -8.04 -1.06
C LYS A 87 -3.04 -7.21 -0.28
N CYS A 88 -4.26 -7.72 -0.09
CA CYS A 88 -5.27 -7.01 0.67
C CYS A 88 -5.96 -7.97 1.64
N SER A 89 -6.08 -7.53 2.89
CA SER A 89 -6.81 -8.24 3.93
C SER A 89 -7.84 -7.31 4.56
N ILE A 90 -8.89 -7.91 5.10
CA ILE A 90 -9.98 -7.22 5.78
C ILE A 90 -10.40 -8.01 7.01
N THR A 91 -10.76 -7.34 8.09
CA THR A 91 -11.30 -8.01 9.29
C THR A 91 -12.56 -8.79 8.93
N ARG A 92 -12.66 -10.03 9.36
CA ARG A 92 -13.88 -10.85 9.24
C ARG A 92 -15.03 -10.20 10.02
N LYS A 93 -16.27 -10.37 9.54
CA LYS A 93 -17.44 -9.74 10.16
C LYS A 93 -17.66 -10.22 11.60
N GLU A 94 -17.42 -11.51 11.84
CA GLU A 94 -17.50 -12.15 13.16
C GLU A 94 -16.42 -11.69 14.14
N SER A 95 -15.38 -11.00 13.65
CA SER A 95 -14.24 -10.53 14.45
C SER A 95 -14.27 -9.03 14.74
N ILE A 96 -15.29 -8.32 14.28
CA ILE A 96 -15.47 -6.88 14.55
C ILE A 96 -15.59 -6.65 16.07
N GLY A 97 -14.82 -5.71 16.60
CA GLY A 97 -14.88 -5.29 18.00
C GLY A 97 -14.11 -6.18 18.98
N LYS A 98 -13.36 -7.17 18.50
CA LYS A 98 -12.40 -7.90 19.33
C LYS A 98 -11.30 -6.94 19.82
N VAL A 99 -10.88 -7.12 21.07
CA VAL A 99 -9.82 -6.31 21.71
C VAL A 99 -8.44 -6.67 21.17
N CYS A 100 -8.23 -7.94 20.86
CA CYS A 100 -7.02 -8.45 20.22
C CYS A 100 -7.43 -9.09 18.89
N ILE A 101 -6.76 -8.68 17.81
CA ILE A 101 -6.93 -9.24 16.46
C ILE A 101 -5.75 -10.19 16.21
N ASP A 102 -6.06 -11.44 15.89
CA ASP A 102 -5.09 -12.39 15.33
C ASP A 102 -5.30 -12.42 13.81
N PRO A 103 -4.38 -11.88 12.99
CA PRO A 103 -4.55 -11.83 11.54
C PRO A 103 -4.83 -13.19 10.88
N MET A 104 -4.37 -14.31 11.46
CA MET A 104 -4.59 -15.64 10.90
C MET A 104 -6.02 -16.15 11.09
N ILE A 105 -6.72 -15.63 12.10
CA ILE A 105 -8.07 -16.07 12.49
C ILE A 105 -9.11 -15.02 12.14
N ASP A 106 -8.76 -13.75 12.33
CA ASP A 106 -9.66 -12.61 12.34
C ASP A 106 -9.65 -11.82 11.05
N GLU A 107 -8.72 -12.09 10.14
CA GLU A 107 -8.69 -11.48 8.81
C GLU A 107 -9.00 -12.50 7.71
N GLU A 108 -9.41 -11.97 6.57
CA GLU A 108 -9.64 -12.71 5.33
C GLU A 108 -9.12 -11.90 4.14
N PRO A 109 -8.76 -12.55 3.01
CA PRO A 109 -8.44 -11.84 1.79
C PRO A 109 -9.58 -10.91 1.37
N CYS A 110 -9.24 -9.66 1.05
CA CYS A 110 -10.24 -8.70 0.62
C CYS A 110 -10.61 -8.92 -0.86
N SER A 111 -11.91 -9.00 -1.13
CA SER A 111 -12.47 -9.02 -2.48
C SER A 111 -13.27 -7.76 -2.81
N GLU A 112 -13.37 -6.82 -1.86
CA GLU A 112 -14.13 -5.59 -2.04
C GLU A 112 -13.48 -4.69 -3.10
N ARG A 113 -14.32 -4.01 -3.88
CA ARG A 113 -13.85 -3.03 -4.86
C ARG A 113 -13.35 -1.78 -4.15
N PHE A 114 -12.35 -1.12 -4.72
CA PHE A 114 -11.79 0.12 -4.16
C PHE A 114 -12.83 1.22 -3.96
N ASP A 115 -13.86 1.31 -4.81
CA ASP A 115 -14.95 2.27 -4.63
C ASP A 115 -15.84 1.96 -3.41
N THR A 116 -15.96 0.68 -3.05
CA THR A 116 -16.66 0.25 -1.82
C THR A 116 -15.80 0.55 -0.60
N ILE A 117 -14.50 0.23 -0.67
CA ILE A 117 -13.55 0.50 0.41
C ILE A 117 -13.45 2.01 0.70
N LEU A 118 -13.31 2.84 -0.33
CA LEU A 118 -13.23 4.30 -0.16
C LEU A 118 -14.47 4.86 0.54
N LYS A 119 -15.67 4.43 0.14
CA LYS A 119 -16.92 4.81 0.83
C LYS A 119 -16.99 4.31 2.27
N GLY A 120 -16.33 3.17 2.55
CA GLY A 120 -16.17 2.65 3.89
C GLY A 120 -15.23 3.49 4.76
N LEU A 121 -14.24 4.14 4.16
CA LEU A 121 -13.24 4.96 4.87
C LEU A 121 -13.66 6.42 5.03
N THR A 122 -14.32 7.00 4.03
CA THR A 122 -14.66 8.43 4.01
C THR A 122 -15.81 8.75 3.05
N GLU A 123 -16.46 9.89 3.28
CA GLU A 123 -17.40 10.51 2.32
C GLU A 123 -16.67 11.36 1.27
N GLU A 124 -15.39 11.66 1.48
CA GLU A 124 -14.56 12.47 0.60
C GLU A 124 -14.10 11.70 -0.65
N LYS A 125 -13.61 12.43 -1.66
CA LYS A 125 -13.08 11.82 -2.91
C LYS A 125 -11.72 11.15 -2.76
N SER A 126 -11.07 11.31 -1.62
CA SER A 126 -9.72 10.82 -1.36
C SER A 126 -9.57 10.53 0.13
N PHE A 127 -8.82 9.49 0.45
CA PHE A 127 -8.45 9.13 1.81
C PHE A 127 -6.97 8.74 1.87
N SER A 128 -6.23 9.28 2.84
CA SER A 128 -4.83 8.92 3.05
C SER A 128 -4.77 7.72 3.98
N LEU A 129 -4.17 6.63 3.51
CA LEU A 129 -4.02 5.42 4.31
C LEU A 129 -2.84 5.59 5.29
N GLN A 130 -2.97 5.04 6.50
CA GLN A 130 -1.90 5.02 7.50
C GLN A 130 -0.91 3.91 7.19
N CYS A 131 0.38 4.24 7.17
CA CYS A 131 1.45 3.24 7.06
C CYS A 131 1.75 2.68 8.46
N LEU A 132 1.39 1.42 8.73
CA LEU A 132 1.55 0.81 10.06
C LEU A 132 2.82 -0.03 10.18
N ALA A 133 3.28 -0.61 9.08
CA ALA A 133 4.49 -1.44 9.05
C ALA A 133 5.20 -1.34 7.70
N TYR A 134 6.47 -1.72 7.69
CA TYR A 134 7.29 -1.84 6.49
C TYR A 134 8.24 -3.03 6.61
N TRP A 135 8.63 -3.59 5.47
CA TRP A 135 9.66 -4.60 5.37
C TRP A 135 10.48 -4.39 4.11
N VAL A 136 11.68 -4.94 4.13
CA VAL A 136 12.62 -4.84 3.02
C VAL A 136 12.85 -6.20 2.43
N GLU A 137 12.59 -6.33 1.14
CA GLU A 137 12.82 -7.56 0.39
C GLU A 137 14.06 -7.42 -0.50
N PRO A 138 14.95 -8.43 -0.55
CA PRO A 138 16.00 -8.46 -1.55
C PRO A 138 15.38 -8.71 -2.92
N ALA A 139 15.78 -7.91 -3.91
CA ALA A 139 15.34 -8.03 -5.29
C ALA A 139 16.54 -8.15 -6.22
N PHE A 140 16.38 -8.88 -7.34
CA PHE A 140 17.36 -8.78 -8.41
C PHE A 140 17.24 -7.41 -9.08
N GLU A 141 18.38 -6.79 -9.39
CA GLU A 141 18.43 -5.57 -10.20
C GLU A 141 17.64 -5.80 -11.49
N SER A 142 16.53 -5.07 -11.65
CA SER A 142 15.72 -5.15 -12.85
C SER A 142 16.32 -4.22 -13.88
N ILE A 143 16.78 -4.76 -15.01
CA ILE A 143 17.32 -3.96 -16.12
C ILE A 143 16.21 -3.12 -16.79
N GLU A 144 14.94 -3.55 -16.66
CA GLU A 144 13.74 -2.83 -17.09
C GLU A 144 12.58 -3.23 -16.15
N ILE A 145 11.87 -2.27 -15.55
CA ILE A 145 10.55 -2.51 -14.97
C ILE A 145 9.61 -2.74 -16.16
N ARG A 146 9.54 -3.98 -16.66
CA ARG A 146 8.50 -4.37 -17.62
C ARG A 146 7.20 -4.49 -16.85
N GLN A 147 6.35 -3.49 -17.03
CA GLN A 147 4.91 -3.62 -16.80
C GLN A 147 4.43 -4.77 -17.69
N TRP A 148 3.95 -5.85 -17.06
CA TRP A 148 3.20 -6.91 -17.74
C TRP A 148 1.72 -6.58 -17.67
#